data_AF-A0A0B4CMJ9-F1
#
_entry.id   AF-A0A0B4CMJ9-F1
#
_cell.length_a   1.000
_cell.length_b   1.000
_cell.length_c   1.000
_cell.angle_alpha   90.00
_cell.angle_beta   90.00
_cell.angle_gamma   90.00
#
_symmetry.space_group_name_H-M   'P 1'
#
loop_
_entity.id
_entity.type
_entity.pdbx_description
1 polymer ?
#
loop_
_entity_poly.entity_id
_entity_poly.type
_entity_poly.pdbx_seq_one_letter_code
_entity_poly.pdbx_strand_id
1 'polypeptide(L)' 'MTTFIYTLLKGGPAFTVEAVESGFLIHRVEGHDSGFNDIARAVMNNSGSEYSAFPRSDGCGGYDCVHVILHER' A
#
# COMPACT_ATOMS: atom_id res chain seq x y z
N MET A 1 -19.60 -0.09 4.99
CA MET A 1 -18.76 0.67 4.06
C MET A 1 -17.53 -0.16 3.78
N THR A 2 -17.20 -0.40 2.52
CA THR A 2 -15.95 -1.09 2.17
C THR A 2 -14.91 -0.03 1.88
N THR A 3 -14.02 0.23 2.84
CA THR A 3 -12.93 1.21 2.69
C THR A 3 -11.97 0.77 1.59
N PHE A 4 -11.49 1.70 0.76
CA PHE A 4 -10.56 1.47 -0.36
C PHE A 4 -9.44 0.48 -0.01
N ILE A 5 -8.89 0.63 1.19
CA ILE A 5 -7.76 -0.13 1.72
C ILE A 5 -8.05 -1.64 1.84
N TYR A 6 -9.31 -2.03 2.10
CA TYR A 6 -9.73 -3.44 2.16
C TYR A 6 -9.83 -4.09 0.78
N THR A 7 -9.95 -3.31 -0.29
CA THR A 7 -9.94 -3.85 -1.66
C THR A 7 -8.55 -4.33 -2.06
N LEU A 8 -7.51 -3.74 -1.47
CA LEU A 8 -6.11 -4.08 -1.72
C LEU A 8 -5.66 -5.35 -1.01
N LEU A 9 -6.31 -5.77 0.08
CA LEU A 9 -5.92 -6.97 0.84
C LEU A 9 -5.89 -8.27 0.03
N LYS A 10 -6.57 -8.31 -1.12
CA LYS A 10 -6.55 -9.47 -2.03
C LYS A 10 -5.26 -9.58 -2.85
N GLY A 11 -4.40 -8.57 -2.81
CA GLY A 11 -3.25 -8.45 -3.70
C GLY A 11 -3.66 -8.12 -5.14
N GLY A 12 -2.68 -8.07 -6.03
CA GLY A 12 -2.90 -7.84 -7.44
C GLY A 12 -1.68 -8.18 -8.29
N PRO A 13 -1.75 -8.02 -9.62
CA PRO A 13 -0.63 -8.35 -10.51
C PRO A 13 0.63 -7.51 -10.23
N ALA A 14 0.47 -6.29 -9.69
CA ALA A 14 1.58 -5.38 -9.42
C ALA A 14 2.09 -5.43 -7.97
N PHE A 15 1.41 -6.14 -7.07
CA PHE A 15 1.73 -6.08 -5.64
C PHE A 15 1.25 -7.30 -4.85
N THR A 16 1.97 -7.60 -3.77
CA THR A 16 1.55 -8.57 -2.75
C THR A 16 1.23 -7.85 -1.45
N VAL A 17 0.47 -8.51 -0.57
CA VAL A 17 0.11 -7.97 0.74
C VAL A 17 0.56 -8.93 1.83
N GLU A 18 1.18 -8.39 2.86
CA GLU A 18 1.63 -9.10 4.05
C GLU A 18 0.98 -8.48 5.28
N ALA A 19 0.27 -9.26 6.09
CA ALA A 19 -0.32 -8.77 7.33
C ALA A 19 0.77 -8.56 8.39
N VAL A 20 0.69 -7.45 9.13
CA VAL A 20 1.56 -7.14 10.27
C VAL A 20 0.71 -6.71 11.46
N GLU A 21 1.30 -6.63 12.66
CA GLU A 21 0.58 -6.43 13.92
C GLU A 21 -0.43 -5.26 13.92
N SER A 22 -0.06 -4.12 13.31
CA SER A 22 -0.91 -2.92 13.29
C SER A 22 -1.53 -2.61 11.91
N GLY A 23 -1.51 -3.56 10.98
CA GLY A 23 -2.02 -3.34 9.63
C GLY A 23 -1.40 -4.29 8.61
N PHE A 24 -0.80 -3.75 7.56
CA PHE A 24 -0.21 -4.57 6.50
C PHE A 24 0.83 -3.82 5.67
N LEU A 25 1.70 -4.59 5.02
CA LEU A 25 2.65 -4.13 4.02
C LEU A 25 2.12 -4.46 2.63
N ILE A 26 2.26 -3.51 1.71
CA ILE A 26 1.99 -3.69 0.29
C ILE A 26 3.35 -3.68 -0.41
N HIS A 27 3.79 -4.81 -0.96
CA HIS A 27 5.10 -4.94 -1.61
C HIS A 27 4.95 -4.95 -3.13
N ARG A 28 5.87 -4.30 -3.82
CA ARG A 28 5.94 -4.32 -5.29
C ARG A 28 6.27 -5.71 -5.81
N VAL A 29 5.59 -6.13 -6.87
CA VAL A 29 6.03 -7.27 -7.71
C VAL A 29 7.05 -6.79 -8.73
N GLU A 30 8.16 -7.50 -8.88
CA GLU A 30 9.23 -7.18 -9.83
C GLU A 30 8.69 -7.05 -11.27
N GLY A 31 9.14 -6.02 -11.99
CA GLY A 31 8.68 -5.71 -13.35
C GLY A 31 7.35 -4.94 -13.44
N HIS A 32 6.73 -4.61 -12.30
CA HIS A 32 5.47 -3.85 -12.24
C HIS A 32 5.61 -2.46 -11.61
N ASP A 33 6.76 -1.82 -11.79
CA ASP A 33 7.15 -0.55 -11.17
C ASP A 33 6.11 0.55 -11.36
N SER A 34 5.66 0.79 -12.59
CA SER A 34 4.67 1.83 -12.87
C SER A 34 3.33 1.54 -12.17
N GLY A 35 2.85 0.30 -12.27
CA GLY A 35 1.58 -0.11 -11.67
C GLY A 35 1.62 -0.02 -10.15
N PHE A 36 2.73 -0.42 -9.53
CA PHE A 36 2.91 -0.28 -8.09
C PHE A 36 2.98 1.18 -7.66
N ASN A 37 3.70 2.03 -8.40
CA ASN A 37 3.80 3.45 -8.08
C ASN A 37 2.43 4.15 -8.09
N ASP A 38 1.54 3.76 -8.99
CA ASP A 38 0.17 4.30 -9.03
C ASP A 38 -0.65 3.85 -7.82
N ILE A 39 -0.49 2.60 -7.39
CA ILE A 39 -1.12 2.06 -6.18
C ILE A 39 -0.60 2.78 -4.94
N ALA A 40 0.73 2.95 -4.82
CA ALA A 40 1.33 3.65 -3.70
C ALA A 40 0.81 5.09 -3.58
N ARG A 41 0.69 5.80 -4.70
CA ARG A 41 0.06 7.14 -4.76
C ARG A 41 -1.40 7.10 -4.33
N ALA A 42 -2.18 6.12 -4.81
CA ALA A 42 -3.57 6.00 -4.42
C ALA A 42 -3.73 5.72 -2.92
N VAL A 43 -2.90 4.87 -2.34
CA VAL A 43 -2.90 4.56 -0.89
C VAL A 43 -2.55 5.81 -0.07
N MET A 44 -1.53 6.56 -0.46
CA MET A 44 -1.20 7.82 0.22
C MET A 44 -2.32 8.85 0.12
N ASN A 45 -2.90 9.03 -1.08
CA ASN A 45 -3.97 10.00 -1.32
C ASN A 45 -5.28 9.69 -0.59
N ASN A 46 -5.53 8.41 -0.27
CA ASN A 46 -6.71 7.98 0.48
C ASN A 46 -6.43 7.79 1.98
N SER A 47 -5.21 8.04 2.45
CA SER A 47 -4.87 7.98 3.87
C SER A 47 -5.49 9.16 4.63
N GLY A 48 -5.64 9.02 5.95
CA GLY A 48 -6.26 10.05 6.77
C GLY A 48 -6.99 9.45 7.96
N SER A 49 -8.32 9.58 8.01
CA SER A 49 -9.11 9.21 9.19
C SER A 49 -9.06 7.72 9.54
N GLU A 50 -8.97 6.84 8.54
CA GLU A 50 -9.12 5.38 8.74
C GLU A 50 -7.78 4.64 8.84
N TYR A 51 -6.72 5.19 8.26
CA TYR A 51 -5.39 4.60 8.27
C TYR A 51 -4.33 5.64 7.93
N SER A 52 -3.10 5.35 8.36
CA SER A 52 -1.89 6.05 7.95
C SER A 52 -1.11 5.20 6.94
N ALA A 53 -0.45 5.84 5.98
CA ALA A 53 0.35 5.17 4.95
C ALA A 53 1.77 5.75 4.91
N PHE A 54 2.76 4.87 4.93
CA PHE A 54 4.18 5.22 4.93
C PHE A 54 4.86 4.53 3.74
N PRO A 55 5.14 5.25 2.65
CA PRO A 55 5.84 4.68 1.51
C PRO A 55 7.33 4.45 1.83
N ARG A 56 7.91 3.41 1.25
CA ARG A 56 9.35 3.22 1.16
C ARG A 56 9.80 3.45 -0.28
N SER A 57 10.81 4.29 -0.46
CA SER A 57 11.38 4.53 -1.79
C SER A 57 12.28 3.38 -2.22
N ASP A 58 12.26 3.07 -3.51
CA ASP A 58 13.14 2.09 -4.14
C ASP A 58 14.54 2.64 -4.48
N GLY A 59 14.80 3.91 -4.21
CA GLY A 59 16.07 4.58 -4.55
C GLY A 59 16.19 5.06 -6.00
N CYS A 60 15.19 4.78 -6.85
CA CYS A 60 15.16 5.11 -8.28
C CYS A 60 14.04 6.11 -8.64
N GLY A 61 13.47 6.79 -7.65
CA GLY A 61 12.36 7.74 -7.81
C GLY A 61 10.97 7.10 -7.76
N GLY A 62 10.89 5.80 -7.47
CA GLY A 62 9.64 5.08 -7.22
C GLY A 62 9.55 4.55 -5.79
N TYR A 63 8.68 3.57 -5.63
CA TYR A 63 8.38 2.89 -4.37
C TYR A 63 8.53 1.37 -4.54
N ASP A 64 8.98 0.69 -3.49
CA ASP A 64 9.04 -0.78 -3.44
C ASP A 64 8.10 -1.38 -2.38
N CYS A 65 7.65 -0.56 -1.42
CA CYS A 65 6.78 -0.97 -0.34
C CYS A 65 5.92 0.21 0.16
N VAL A 66 4.73 -0.08 0.68
CA VAL A 66 3.94 0.86 1.48
C VAL A 66 3.50 0.17 2.77
N HIS A 67 3.83 0.77 3.91
CA HIS A 67 3.34 0.31 5.21
C HIS A 67 2.05 1.03 5.56
N VAL A 68 0.99 0.25 5.78
CA VAL A 68 -0.33 0.72 6.14
C VAL A 68 -0.58 0.39 7.61
N ILE A 69 -0.90 1.41 8.40
CA ILE A 69 -1.29 1.28 9.80
C ILE A 69 -2.77 1.64 9.92
N LEU A 70 -3.59 0.69 10.34
CA LEU A 70 -5.02 0.93 10.53
C LEU A 70 -5.25 1.69 11.84
N HIS A 71 -6.14 2.68 11.81
CA HIS A 71 -6.56 3.35 13.04
C HIS A 71 -7.66 2.50 13.68
N GLU A 72 -7.48 2.12 14.94
CA GLU A 72 -8.57 1.54 15.72
C GLU A 72 -9.68 2.57 15.86
N ARG A 73 -10.91 2.16 15.55
CA ARG A 73 -12.11 3.00 15.72
C ARG A 73 -12.56 3.03 17.18
#